data_AF-A0A6B2Z258-F1
#
_entry.id   AF-A0A6B2Z258-F1
#
_cell.length_a   1.000
_cell.length_b   1.000
_cell.length_c   1.000
_cell.angle_alpha   90.00
_cell.angle_beta   90.00
_cell.angle_gamma   90.00
#
_symmetry.space_group_name_H-M   'P 1'
#
loop_
_entity.id
_entity.type
_entity.pdbx_description
1 polymer ?
#
loop_
_entity_poly.entity_id
_entity_poly.type
_entity_poly.pdbx_seq_one_letter_code
_entity_poly.pdbx_strand_id
1 'polypeptide(L)'
;MTWKDHQEVDVVITAVASVGSQVDADGITGFIDQVKHPSWWSEDVQPPQVGDRLHTVVLDDTRDPPRLSALQSDIEIARALRGRE
;
A
#
# COMPACT_ATOMS: atom_id res chain seq x y z
N MET A 1 6.03 7.94 14.79
CA MET A 1 4.91 8.48 14.01
C MET A 1 4.11 7.30 13.50
N THR A 2 2.79 7.42 13.34
CA THR A 2 1.97 6.38 12.71
C THR A 2 1.35 6.97 11.46
N TRP A 3 1.09 6.13 10.46
CA TRP A 3 0.24 6.53 9.34
C TRP A 3 -1.21 6.68 9.77
N LYS A 4 -2.01 7.34 8.93
CA LYS A 4 -3.45 7.58 9.12
C LYS A 4 -4.25 7.12 7.91
N ASP A 5 -5.50 6.73 8.14
CA ASP A 5 -6.42 6.37 7.06
C ASP A 5 -6.44 7.44 5.97
N HIS A 6 -6.48 6.99 4.72
CA HIS A 6 -6.48 7.82 3.51
C HIS A 6 -5.18 8.62 3.27
N GLN A 7 -4.16 8.48 4.13
CA GLN A 7 -2.84 9.07 3.89
C GLN A 7 -2.14 8.34 2.74
N GLU A 8 -1.68 9.10 1.75
CA GLU A 8 -0.81 8.60 0.68
C GLU A 8 0.64 8.55 1.18
N VAL A 9 1.34 7.45 0.89
CA VAL A 9 2.72 7.19 1.33
C VAL A 9 3.49 6.46 0.22
N ASP A 10 4.70 6.92 -0.06
CA ASP A 10 5.66 6.19 -0.88
C ASP A 10 6.44 5.21 0.00
N VAL A 11 6.41 3.93 -0.36
CA VAL A 11 6.98 2.85 0.45
C VAL A 11 7.95 2.00 -0.36
N VAL A 12 8.87 1.32 0.33
CA VAL A 12 9.77 0.32 -0.26
C VAL A 12 9.32 -1.07 0.16
N ILE A 13 9.25 -2.01 -0.78
CA ILE A 13 8.99 -3.42 -0.45
C ILE A 13 10.21 -4.02 0.25
N THR A 14 10.00 -4.57 1.44
CA THR A 14 11.06 -5.18 2.26
C THR A 14 10.97 -6.71 2.29
N ALA A 15 9.79 -7.28 2.08
CA ALA A 15 9.59 -8.72 1.92
C ALA A 15 8.37 -9.02 1.05
N VAL A 16 8.41 -10.15 0.33
CA VAL A 16 7.30 -10.63 -0.51
C VAL A 16 6.90 -12.04 -0.08
N ALA A 17 5.60 -12.27 0.04
CA ALA A 17 5.00 -13.56 0.40
C ALA A 17 3.84 -13.89 -0.55
N SER A 18 3.36 -15.13 -0.50
CA SER A 18 2.24 -15.59 -1.34
C SER A 18 0.91 -14.91 -1.04
N VAL A 19 0.80 -14.13 0.03
CA VAL A 19 -0.44 -13.44 0.44
C VAL A 19 -0.34 -11.92 0.34
N GLY A 20 0.85 -11.38 0.01
CA GLY A 20 1.08 -9.95 -0.03
C GLY A 20 2.55 -9.59 0.20
N SER A 21 2.81 -8.31 0.43
CA SER A 21 4.15 -7.77 0.60
C SER A 21 4.24 -6.89 1.84
N GLN A 22 5.34 -7.04 2.59
CA GLN A 22 5.70 -6.11 3.65
C GLN A 22 6.42 -4.91 3.03
N VAL A 23 6.12 -3.73 3.56
CA VAL A 23 6.70 -2.47 3.10
C VAL A 23 7.23 -1.65 4.26
N ASP A 24 8.13 -0.72 3.98
CA ASP A 24 8.65 0.26 4.93
C ASP A 24 8.66 1.66 4.32
N ALA A 25 8.33 2.67 5.11
CA ALA A 25 8.78 4.03 4.87
C ALA A 25 9.19 4.69 6.18
N ASP A 26 10.41 5.23 6.20
CA ASP A 26 11.00 5.93 7.34
C ASP A 26 10.93 5.12 8.66
N GLY A 27 11.08 3.80 8.58
CA GLY A 27 11.03 2.89 9.72
C GLY A 27 9.62 2.54 10.20
N ILE A 28 8.58 2.94 9.48
CA ILE A 28 7.20 2.50 9.70
C ILE A 28 6.91 1.34 8.75
N THR A 29 6.61 0.17 9.33
CA THR A 29 6.26 -1.02 8.57
C THR A 29 4.77 -1.05 8.21
N GLY A 30 4.47 -1.47 6.99
CA GLY A 30 3.13 -1.71 6.47
C GLY A 30 2.98 -3.06 5.78
N PHE A 31 1.75 -3.37 5.38
CA PHE A 31 1.49 -4.56 4.56
C PHE A 31 0.48 -4.27 3.44
N ILE A 32 0.80 -4.74 2.24
CA ILE A 32 -0.08 -4.71 1.06
C ILE A 32 -0.53 -6.15 0.81
N ASP A 33 -1.82 -6.44 1.01
CA ASP A 33 -2.40 -7.72 0.61
C ASP A 33 -2.22 -7.92 -0.90
N GLN A 34 -2.02 -9.15 -1.38
CA GLN A 34 -1.72 -9.41 -2.80
C GLN A 34 -2.74 -8.79 -3.77
N VAL A 35 -4.03 -8.77 -3.38
CA VAL A 35 -5.13 -8.19 -4.17
C VAL A 35 -5.10 -6.67 -4.23
N LYS A 36 -4.27 -6.04 -3.40
CA LYS A 36 -4.05 -4.59 -3.34
C LYS A 36 -2.77 -4.17 -4.08
N HIS A 37 -2.10 -5.10 -4.74
CA HIS A 37 -1.04 -4.82 -5.70
C HIS A 37 -1.59 -4.87 -7.15
N PRO A 38 -1.20 -3.94 -8.04
CA PRO A 38 -1.76 -3.89 -9.40
C PRO A 38 -1.51 -5.15 -10.25
N SER A 39 -0.39 -5.86 -10.03
CA SER A 39 -0.07 -7.11 -10.73
C SER A 39 -1.08 -8.24 -10.48
N TRP A 40 -1.91 -8.14 -9.45
CA TRP A 40 -3.00 -9.10 -9.24
C TRP A 40 -4.11 -8.95 -10.30
N TRP A 41 -4.28 -7.74 -10.85
CA TRP A 41 -5.37 -7.40 -11.75
C TRP A 41 -4.92 -7.18 -13.20
N SER A 42 -3.62 -7.12 -13.47
CA SER A 42 -3.06 -6.90 -14.80
C SER A 42 -1.76 -7.68 -14.98
N GLU A 43 -1.71 -8.53 -16.00
CA GLU A 43 -0.51 -9.29 -16.38
C GLU A 43 0.61 -8.40 -16.95
N ASP A 44 0.27 -7.17 -17.36
CA ASP A 44 1.24 -6.19 -17.86
C ASP A 44 2.06 -5.54 -16.73
N VAL A 45 1.61 -5.70 -15.48
CA VAL A 45 2.33 -5.20 -14.30
C VAL A 45 3.15 -6.34 -13.69
N GLN A 46 4.44 -6.09 -13.53
CA GLN A 46 5.34 -7.06 -12.91
C GLN A 46 4.92 -7.35 -11.45
N PRO A 47 5.03 -8.61 -10.99
CA PRO A 47 4.85 -8.95 -9.58
C PRO A 47 5.81 -8.17 -8.67
N PRO A 48 5.44 -7.91 -7.40
CA PRO A 48 6.26 -7.15 -6.48
C PRO A 48 7.60 -7.83 -6.20
N GLN A 49 8.66 -7.05 -6.12
CA GLN A 49 10.01 -7.47 -5.74
C GLN A 49 10.53 -6.67 -4.54
N VAL A 50 11.39 -7.29 -3.74
CA VAL A 50 12.09 -6.58 -2.65
C VAL A 50 12.94 -5.47 -3.25
N GLY A 51 12.81 -4.27 -2.70
CA GLY A 51 13.47 -3.04 -3.18
C GLY A 51 12.59 -2.19 -4.10
N ASP A 52 11.45 -2.70 -4.59
CA ASP A 52 10.52 -1.91 -5.39
C ASP A 52 9.97 -0.74 -4.57
N ARG A 53 9.77 0.39 -5.25
CA ARG A 53 9.13 1.57 -4.69
C ARG A 53 7.71 1.67 -5.23
N LEU A 54 6.75 1.81 -4.33
CA LEU A 54 5.34 1.93 -4.67
C LEU A 54 4.76 3.20 -4.04
N HIS A 55 3.95 3.91 -4.83
CA HIS A 55 3.05 4.92 -4.31
C HIS A 55 1.78 4.22 -3.80
N THR A 56 1.42 4.47 -2.54
CA THR A 56 0.35 3.73 -1.86
C THR A 56 -0.55 4.64 -1.06
N VAL A 57 -1.67 4.09 -0.61
CA VAL A 57 -2.55 4.71 0.36
C VAL A 57 -2.85 3.78 1.52
N VAL A 58 -2.97 4.35 2.72
CA VAL A 58 -3.34 3.64 3.94
C VAL A 58 -4.86 3.41 3.93
N LEU A 59 -5.26 2.14 3.99
CA LEU A 59 -6.65 1.72 4.01
C LEU A 59 -7.19 1.53 5.42
N ASP A 60 -6.32 1.12 6.36
CA ASP A 60 -6.70 0.83 7.74
C ASP A 60 -5.47 0.97 8.65
N ASP A 61 -5.41 2.08 9.38
CA ASP A 61 -4.37 2.43 10.35
C ASP A 61 -4.50 1.69 11.69
N THR A 62 -5.62 0.98 11.91
CA THR A 62 -5.90 0.24 13.15
C THR A 62 -5.33 -1.17 13.15
N ARG A 63 -4.86 -1.65 12.00
CA ARG A 63 -4.23 -2.97 11.81
C ARG A 63 -2.76 -2.92 12.18
N ASP A 64 -2.21 -4.07 12.59
CA ASP A 64 -0.78 -4.23 12.89
C ASP A 64 -0.16 -5.36 12.04
N PRO A 65 0.70 -5.05 11.05
CA PRO A 65 1.00 -3.70 10.56
C PRO A 65 -0.19 -3.08 9.79
N PRO A 66 -0.25 -1.74 9.63
CA PRO A 66 -1.28 -1.05 8.86
C PRO A 66 -1.44 -1.62 7.45
N ARG A 67 -2.67 -1.56 6.93
CA ARG A 67 -2.97 -2.06 5.58
C ARG A 67 -2.94 -0.96 4.55
N LEU A 68 -2.24 -1.24 3.44
CA LEU A 68 -2.07 -0.29 2.35
C LEU A 68 -2.52 -0.89 1.03
N SER A 69 -2.74 0.01 0.07
CA SER A 69 -3.03 -0.35 -1.31
C SER A 69 -2.19 0.45 -2.28
N ALA A 70 -1.71 -0.23 -3.32
CA ALA A 70 -1.05 0.37 -4.47
C ALA A 70 -2.02 0.51 -5.67
N LEU A 71 -3.31 0.24 -5.48
CA LEU A 71 -4.30 0.38 -6.55
C LEU A 71 -4.66 1.84 -6.75
N GLN A 72 -4.59 2.29 -8.01
CA GLN A 72 -4.98 3.65 -8.41
C GLN A 72 -6.40 4.00 -7.96
N SER A 73 -7.34 3.04 -8.06
CA SER A 73 -8.73 3.25 -7.63
C SER A 73 -8.87 3.53 -6.14
N ASP A 74 -8.09 2.84 -5.30
CA ASP A 74 -8.13 3.04 -3.85
C ASP A 74 -7.53 4.40 -3.47
N ILE A 75 -6.45 4.80 -4.15
CA ILE A 75 -5.82 6.13 -4.01
C ILE A 75 -6.82 7.23 -4.38
N GLU A 76 -7.56 7.07 -5.48
CA GLU A 76 -8.59 8.03 -5.91
C GLU A 76 -9.75 8.14 -4.91
N ILE A 77 -10.23 7.01 -4.38
CA ILE A 77 -11.27 6.98 -3.33
C ILE A 77 -10.77 7.73 -2.09
N ALA A 78 -9.55 7.46 -1.62
CA ALA A 78 -8.98 8.10 -0.45
C ALA A 78 -8.80 9.62 -0.63
N ARG A 79 -8.35 10.07 -1.81
CA ARG A 79 -8.29 11.50 -2.17
C ARG A 79 -9.67 12.15 -2.09
N ALA A 80 -10.71 11.47 -2.56
CA ALA A 80 -12.08 11.97 -2.50
C ALA A 80 -12.63 12.03 -1.07
N LEU A 81 -12.23 11.10 -0.20
CA LEU A 81 -12.63 11.10 1.22
C LEU A 81 -11.96 12.23 2.00
N ARG A 82 -10.65 12.44 1.81
CA ARG A 82 -9.91 13.57 2.41
C ARG A 82 -10.42 14.94 1.99
N GLY A 83 -10.94 15.07 0.77
CA GLY A 83 -11.55 16.33 0.30
C GLY A 83 -12.91 16.65 0.93
N ARG A 84 -13.50 15.73 1.70
CA ARG A 84 -14.78 15.90 2.40
C ARG A 84 -14.62 16.22 3.89
N GLU A 85 -13.39 16.12 4.41
CA GLU A 85 -13.00 16.48 5.79
C GLU A 85 -12.62 17.97 5.88
#